data_AF-B2BHR7-F1
#
_entry.id   AF-B2BHR7-F1
#
_cell.length_a   1.000
_cell.length_b   1.000
_cell.length_c   1.000
_cell.angle_alpha   90.00
_cell.angle_beta   90.00
_cell.angle_gamma   90.00
#
_symmetry.space_group_name_H-M   'P 1'
#
loop_
_entity.id
_entity.type
_entity.pdbx_description
1 polymer ?
#
loop_
_entity_poly.entity_id
_entity_poly.type
_entity_poly.pdbx_seq_one_letter_code
_entity_poly.pdbx_strand_id
1 'polypeptide(L)'
;LDVNPIVTENYNIVYYKCDVSKWEEVEAVQKRIVEELGHPTIITNNAGVVQGKLLLDLTPEDVKRTFDVNTLAHFWVLKAFLPEMIKQRAGHVITVASVTGLIGIAQMTDYNASKAAVISLHESLRYELDKR
;
A
#
# COMPACT_ATOMS: atom_id res chain seq x y z
N LEU A 1 -3.48 14.94 -3.05
CA LEU A 1 -4.15 13.68 -3.45
C LEU A 1 -3.75 12.64 -2.39
N ASP A 2 -4.35 12.41 -1.23
CA ASP A 2 -5.59 12.76 -0.53
C ASP A 2 -5.23 13.31 0.85
N VAL A 3 -5.32 14.62 1.05
CA VAL A 3 -4.96 15.25 2.35
C VAL A 3 -6.21 15.72 3.11
N ASN A 4 -7.33 15.83 2.41
CA ASN A 4 -8.57 16.35 2.95
C ASN A 4 -9.53 15.19 3.25
N PRO A 5 -10.25 15.23 4.38
CA PRO A 5 -11.31 14.27 4.66
C PRO A 5 -12.33 14.25 3.52
N ILE A 6 -12.88 13.07 3.22
CA ILE A 6 -13.96 12.95 2.27
C ILE A 6 -15.21 13.65 2.85
N VAL A 7 -15.90 14.47 2.04
CA VAL A 7 -17.21 15.04 2.40
C VAL A 7 -18.25 14.25 1.61
N THR A 8 -19.06 13.47 2.30
CA THR A 8 -20.06 12.58 1.68
C THR A 8 -21.27 12.44 2.58
N GLU A 9 -22.47 12.39 1.98
CA GLU A 9 -23.73 12.07 2.66
C GLU A 9 -23.98 10.55 2.74
N ASN A 10 -23.16 9.74 2.05
CA ASN A 10 -23.28 8.29 2.05
C ASN A 10 -22.85 7.71 3.41
N TYR A 11 -23.81 7.12 4.13
CA TYR A 11 -23.61 6.54 5.46
C TYR A 11 -22.69 5.30 5.48
N ASN A 12 -22.42 4.69 4.32
CA ASN A 12 -21.59 3.49 4.17
C ASN A 12 -20.13 3.82 3.77
N ILE A 13 -19.71 5.08 3.87
CA ILE A 13 -18.34 5.52 3.59
C ILE A 13 -17.78 6.14 4.88
N VAL A 14 -16.65 5.62 5.34
CA VAL A 14 -15.95 6.15 6.52
C VAL A 14 -14.51 6.46 6.15
N TYR A 15 -14.01 7.59 6.64
CA TYR A 15 -12.64 8.05 6.43
C TYR A 15 -11.81 7.88 7.69
N TYR A 16 -10.63 7.28 7.53
CA TYR A 16 -9.62 7.18 8.57
C TYR A 16 -8.33 7.83 8.06
N LYS A 17 -7.87 8.87 8.77
CA LYS A 17 -6.57 9.49 8.48
C LYS A 17 -5.46 8.51 8.86
N CYS A 18 -4.59 8.17 7.91
CA CYS A 18 -3.49 7.24 8.09
C CYS A 18 -2.32 7.59 7.17
N ASP A 19 -1.13 7.82 7.72
CA ASP A 19 0.11 7.72 6.93
C ASP A 19 0.52 6.25 6.84
N VAL A 20 0.21 5.62 5.72
CA VAL A 20 0.45 4.18 5.51
C VAL A 20 1.94 3.81 5.46
N SER A 21 2.86 4.77 5.38
CA SER A 21 4.30 4.49 5.49
C SER A 21 4.75 4.17 6.91
N LYS A 22 3.92 4.49 7.92
CA LYS A 22 4.23 4.26 9.32
C LYS A 22 3.43 3.08 9.84
N TRP A 23 4.15 2.05 10.30
CA TRP A 23 3.55 0.84 10.84
C TRP A 23 2.57 1.14 11.99
N GLU A 24 2.95 2.04 12.89
CA GLU A 24 2.19 2.37 14.09
C GLU A 24 0.84 3.04 13.75
N GLU A 25 0.81 3.88 12.71
CA GLU A 25 -0.43 4.50 12.24
C GLU A 25 -1.36 3.47 11.58
N VAL A 26 -0.80 2.56 10.77
CA VAL A 26 -1.56 1.47 10.13
C VAL A 26 -2.17 0.55 11.19
N GLU A 27 -1.40 0.17 12.21
CA GLU A 27 -1.89 -0.67 13.30
C GLU A 27 -3.02 0.00 14.09
N ALA A 28 -2.87 1.29 14.42
CA ALA A 28 -3.89 2.05 15.14
C ALA A 28 -5.19 2.18 14.33
N VAL A 29 -5.09 2.46 13.02
CA VAL A 29 -6.24 2.57 12.13
C VAL A 29 -6.90 1.22 11.88
N GLN A 30 -6.13 0.14 11.78
CA GLN A 30 -6.67 -1.22 11.66
C GLN A 30 -7.57 -1.58 12.84
N LYS A 31 -7.12 -1.31 14.07
CA LYS A 31 -7.91 -1.58 15.29
C LYS A 31 -9.26 -0.87 15.22
N ARG A 32 -9.24 0.42 14.90
CA ARG A 32 -10.45 1.23 14.75
C ARG A 32 -11.38 0.73 13.65
N ILE A 33 -10.84 0.41 12.46
CA ILE A 33 -11.65 -0.12 11.36
C ILE A 33 -12.35 -1.42 11.79
N VAL A 34 -11.64 -2.32 12.45
CA VAL A 34 -12.22 -3.60 12.90
C VAL A 34 -13.27 -3.41 13.98
N GLU A 35 -13.04 -2.49 14.92
CA GLU A 35 -14.02 -2.16 15.97
C GLU A 35 -15.28 -1.51 15.40
N GLU A 36 -15.14 -0.57 14.46
CA GLU A 36 -16.24 0.25 13.94
C GLU A 36 -17.00 -0.45 12.79
N LEU A 37 -16.30 -1.21 11.94
CA LEU A 37 -16.83 -1.75 10.67
C LEU A 37 -16.66 -3.26 10.51
N GLY A 38 -15.89 -3.91 11.38
CA GLY A 38 -15.50 -5.31 11.23
C GLY A 38 -14.31 -5.49 10.27
N HIS A 39 -14.00 -6.75 9.97
CA HIS A 39 -12.83 -7.09 9.16
C HIS A 39 -13.08 -6.83 7.66
N PRO A 40 -12.17 -6.13 6.98
CA PRO A 40 -12.28 -5.91 5.53
C PRO A 40 -12.25 -7.22 4.75
N THR A 41 -13.05 -7.30 3.70
CA THR A 41 -13.05 -8.41 2.73
C THR A 41 -12.23 -8.10 1.48
N ILE A 42 -11.90 -6.83 1.24
CA ILE A 42 -11.09 -6.39 0.10
C ILE A 42 -10.06 -5.37 0.61
N ILE A 43 -8.80 -5.54 0.23
CA ILE A 43 -7.72 -4.57 0.45
C ILE A 43 -7.28 -4.03 -0.92
N THR A 44 -7.19 -2.71 -1.05
CA THR A 44 -6.58 -2.07 -2.22
C THR A 44 -5.37 -1.25 -1.79
N ASN A 45 -4.17 -1.81 -1.99
CA ASN A 45 -2.91 -1.13 -1.73
C ASN A 45 -2.60 -0.18 -2.90
N ASN A 46 -2.97 1.10 -2.75
CA ASN A 46 -2.90 2.10 -3.82
C ASN A 46 -1.90 3.24 -3.59
N ALA A 47 -1.65 3.61 -2.33
CA ALA A 47 -0.86 4.80 -2.01
C ALA A 47 0.47 4.84 -2.79
N GLY A 48 0.79 6.01 -3.35
CA GLY A 48 1.93 6.16 -4.23
C GLY A 48 2.43 7.60 -4.30
N VAL A 49 3.76 7.77 -4.33
CA VAL A 49 4.45 9.04 -4.58
C VAL A 49 5.50 8.86 -5.68
N VAL A 50 5.82 9.94 -6.38
CA VAL A 50 6.86 9.99 -7.41
C VAL A 50 7.64 11.28 -7.28
N GLN A 51 8.97 11.21 -7.39
CA GLN A 51 9.85 12.37 -7.22
C GLN A 51 10.15 13.05 -8.56
N GLY A 52 10.30 12.28 -9.64
CA GLY A 52 10.50 12.83 -10.98
C GLY A 52 11.86 13.50 -11.19
N LYS A 53 12.92 12.99 -10.56
CA LYS A 53 14.29 13.56 -10.61
C LYS A 53 15.27 12.57 -11.26
N LEU A 54 16.35 13.09 -11.84
CA LEU A 54 17.49 12.25 -12.23
C LEU A 54 18.09 11.58 -10.99
N LEU A 55 18.74 10.43 -11.18
CA LEU A 55 19.30 9.66 -10.08
C LEU A 55 20.26 10.47 -9.19
N LEU A 56 21.09 11.33 -9.81
CA LEU A 56 22.07 12.15 -9.08
C LEU A 56 21.43 13.33 -8.34
N ASP A 57 20.18 13.69 -8.67
CA ASP A 57 19.44 14.79 -8.05
C ASP A 57 18.47 14.29 -6.96
N LEU A 58 18.33 12.96 -6.81
CA LEU A 58 17.55 12.36 -5.72
C LEU A 58 18.33 12.49 -4.41
N THR A 59 17.69 13.08 -3.41
CA THR A 59 18.21 13.04 -2.04
C THR A 59 17.98 11.64 -1.43
N PRO A 60 18.75 11.25 -0.40
CA PRO A 60 18.46 10.04 0.37
C PRO A 60 17.00 10.01 0.88
N GLU A 61 16.48 11.15 1.30
CA GLU A 61 15.11 11.31 1.78
C GLU A 61 14.07 11.09 0.68
N ASP A 62 14.33 11.55 -0.55
CA ASP A 62 13.46 11.31 -1.71
C ASP A 62 13.32 9.81 -1.97
N VAL A 63 14.46 9.11 -2.05
CA VAL A 63 14.49 7.65 -2.29
C VAL A 63 13.77 6.92 -1.17
N LYS A 64 14.10 7.24 0.09
CA LYS A 64 13.47 6.63 1.26
C LYS A 64 11.95 6.84 1.23
N ARG A 65 11.51 8.07 0.98
CA ARG A 65 10.08 8.44 0.96
C ARG A 65 9.31 7.70 -0.12
N THR A 66 9.93 7.46 -1.28
CA THR A 66 9.35 6.66 -2.36
C THR A 66 9.17 5.21 -1.94
N PHE A 67 10.20 4.56 -1.38
CA PHE A 67 10.07 3.17 -0.92
C PHE A 67 9.15 3.00 0.29
N ASP A 68 9.19 3.94 1.22
CA ASP A 68 8.35 3.94 2.42
C ASP A 68 6.85 3.87 2.05
N VAL A 69 6.39 4.68 1.08
CA VAL A 69 4.98 4.66 0.66
C VAL A 69 4.68 3.65 -0.44
N ASN A 70 5.52 3.54 -1.46
CA ASN A 70 5.19 2.71 -2.61
C ASN A 70 5.42 1.22 -2.35
N THR A 71 6.26 0.88 -1.35
CA THR A 71 6.68 -0.50 -1.07
C THR A 71 6.35 -0.91 0.36
N LEU A 72 6.92 -0.25 1.38
CA LEU A 72 6.77 -0.68 2.78
C LEU A 72 5.33 -0.58 3.27
N ALA A 73 4.58 0.44 2.84
CA ALA A 73 3.16 0.55 3.14
C ALA A 73 2.35 -0.71 2.76
N HIS A 74 2.69 -1.37 1.66
CA HIS A 74 2.01 -2.60 1.25
C HIS A 74 2.26 -3.72 2.27
N PHE A 75 3.48 -3.86 2.79
CA PHE A 75 3.78 -4.82 3.85
C PHE A 75 3.00 -4.52 5.13
N TRP A 76 2.89 -3.25 5.51
CA TRP A 76 2.18 -2.84 6.72
C TRP A 76 0.70 -3.14 6.63
N VAL A 77 0.04 -2.73 5.54
CA VAL A 77 -1.39 -3.01 5.34
C VAL A 77 -1.64 -4.53 5.27
N LEU A 78 -0.80 -5.28 4.54
CA LEU A 78 -0.94 -6.73 4.48
C LEU A 78 -0.78 -7.38 5.87
N LYS A 79 0.26 -7.01 6.63
CA LYS A 79 0.45 -7.55 7.99
C LYS A 79 -0.71 -7.24 8.92
N ALA A 80 -1.32 -6.07 8.78
CA ALA A 80 -2.41 -5.64 9.64
C ALA A 80 -3.74 -6.34 9.32
N PHE A 81 -4.07 -6.57 8.06
CA PHE A 81 -5.42 -7.02 7.66
C PHE A 81 -5.49 -8.45 7.10
N LEU A 82 -4.41 -8.97 6.51
CA LEU A 82 -4.38 -10.31 5.89
C LEU A 82 -4.65 -11.47 6.88
N PRO A 83 -4.22 -11.44 8.16
CA PRO A 83 -4.40 -12.58 9.06
C PRO A 83 -5.86 -13.05 9.19
N GLU A 84 -6.82 -12.12 9.28
CA GLU A 84 -8.23 -12.51 9.38
C GLU A 84 -8.77 -13.04 8.05
N MET A 85 -8.36 -12.47 6.90
CA MET A 85 -8.75 -13.00 5.59
C MET A 85 -8.34 -14.46 5.42
N ILE A 86 -7.12 -14.81 5.88
CA ILE A 86 -6.62 -16.20 5.89
C ILE A 86 -7.49 -17.07 6.80
N LYS A 87 -7.77 -16.61 8.03
CA LYS A 87 -8.57 -17.34 9.01
C LYS A 87 -10.00 -17.60 8.50
N GLN A 88 -10.60 -16.63 7.82
CA GLN A 88 -11.94 -16.74 7.23
C GLN A 88 -11.96 -17.48 5.89
N ARG A 89 -10.78 -17.80 5.32
CA ARG A 89 -10.62 -18.35 3.97
C ARG A 89 -11.35 -17.53 2.89
N ALA A 90 -11.42 -16.22 3.10
CA ALA A 90 -12.16 -15.30 2.24
C ALA A 90 -11.48 -13.92 2.26
N GLY A 91 -11.24 -13.37 1.07
CA GLY A 91 -10.69 -12.02 0.93
C GLY A 91 -10.10 -11.81 -0.46
N HIS A 92 -9.93 -10.54 -0.84
CA HIS A 92 -9.25 -10.15 -2.08
C HIS A 92 -8.22 -9.06 -1.79
N VAL A 93 -7.01 -9.22 -2.33
CA VAL A 93 -5.94 -8.24 -2.24
C VAL A 93 -5.65 -7.70 -3.63
N ILE A 94 -5.71 -6.38 -3.78
CA ILE A 94 -5.38 -5.65 -5.00
C ILE A 94 -4.12 -4.81 -4.72
N THR A 95 -3.07 -5.03 -5.49
CA THR A 95 -1.82 -4.24 -5.43
C THR A 95 -1.75 -3.33 -6.65
N VAL A 96 -1.70 -2.01 -6.43
CA VAL A 96 -1.52 -1.04 -7.53
C VAL A 96 -0.04 -0.80 -7.77
N ALA A 97 0.49 -1.51 -8.77
CA ALA A 97 1.84 -1.32 -9.28
C ALA A 97 1.88 -0.22 -10.38
N SER A 98 2.73 -0.39 -11.39
CA SER A 98 2.77 0.44 -12.59
C SER A 98 3.40 -0.33 -13.73
N VAL A 99 3.13 0.06 -14.98
CA VAL A 99 3.90 -0.40 -16.16
C VAL A 99 5.40 -0.13 -15.96
N THR A 100 5.75 0.93 -15.24
CA THR A 100 7.15 1.29 -14.96
C THR A 100 7.81 0.38 -13.92
N GLY A 101 7.07 -0.55 -13.32
CA GLY A 101 7.65 -1.68 -12.58
C GLY A 101 8.20 -2.78 -13.48
N LEU A 102 7.86 -2.76 -14.78
CA LEU A 102 8.31 -3.73 -15.78
C LEU A 102 9.33 -3.14 -16.76
N ILE A 103 9.35 -1.81 -16.92
CA ILE A 103 10.23 -1.09 -17.84
C ILE A 103 10.90 0.10 -17.16
N GLY A 104 12.07 0.50 -17.64
CA GLY A 104 12.76 1.70 -17.17
C GLY A 104 12.30 2.97 -17.87
N ILE A 105 12.02 4.01 -17.09
CA ILE A 105 11.79 5.38 -17.56
C ILE A 105 12.78 6.31 -16.86
N ALA A 106 13.44 7.20 -17.63
CA ALA A 106 14.36 8.20 -17.09
C ALA A 106 13.68 9.12 -16.07
N GLN A 107 14.44 9.62 -15.09
CA GLN A 107 13.95 10.48 -13.99
C GLN A 107 12.96 9.80 -13.01
N MET A 108 12.89 8.47 -13.02
CA MET A 108 11.97 7.69 -12.19
C MET A 108 12.66 6.47 -11.58
N THR A 109 13.97 6.54 -11.31
CA THR A 109 14.76 5.37 -10.87
C THR A 109 14.27 4.80 -9.54
N ASP A 110 13.97 5.66 -8.58
CA ASP A 110 13.37 5.30 -7.29
C ASP A 110 11.95 4.74 -7.45
N TYR A 111 11.12 5.41 -8.26
CA TYR A 111 9.73 5.01 -8.50
C TYR A 111 9.64 3.67 -9.21
N ASN A 112 10.36 3.48 -10.31
CA ASN A 112 10.37 2.23 -11.09
C ASN A 112 10.83 1.06 -10.22
N ALA A 113 11.90 1.25 -9.45
CA ALA A 113 12.39 0.23 -8.52
C ALA A 113 11.34 -0.11 -7.45
N SER A 114 10.66 0.90 -6.87
CA SER A 114 9.59 0.68 -5.89
C SER A 114 8.38 -0.08 -6.49
N LYS A 115 7.99 0.23 -7.73
CA LYS A 115 6.87 -0.42 -8.40
C LYS A 115 7.21 -1.84 -8.87
N ALA A 116 8.47 -2.10 -9.24
CA ALA A 116 8.97 -3.45 -9.48
C ALA A 116 8.93 -4.30 -8.20
N ALA A 117 9.30 -3.72 -7.05
CA ALA A 117 9.28 -4.41 -5.76
C ALA A 117 7.87 -4.91 -5.39
N VAL A 118 6.83 -4.09 -5.58
CA VAL A 118 5.45 -4.53 -5.25
C VAL A 118 4.86 -5.55 -6.23
N ILE A 119 5.36 -5.64 -7.47
CA ILE A 119 5.01 -6.72 -8.40
C ILE A 119 5.52 -8.05 -7.84
N SER A 120 6.82 -8.11 -7.51
CA SER A 120 7.43 -9.33 -6.95
C SER A 120 6.87 -9.69 -5.58
N LEU A 121 6.56 -8.69 -4.74
CA LEU A 121 5.84 -8.91 -3.48
C LEU A 121 4.49 -9.58 -3.71
N HIS A 122 3.68 -9.08 -4.65
CA HIS A 122 2.34 -9.60 -4.87
C HIS A 122 2.38 -11.02 -5.45
N GLU A 123 3.33 -11.29 -6.37
CA GLU A 123 3.56 -12.63 -6.88
C GLU A 123 3.97 -13.61 -5.77
N SER A 124 4.91 -13.20 -4.92
CA SER A 124 5.35 -14.01 -3.77
C SER A 124 4.19 -14.30 -2.81
N LEU A 125 3.42 -13.26 -2.46
CA LEU A 125 2.24 -13.39 -1.60
C LEU A 125 1.22 -14.37 -2.19
N ARG A 126 0.94 -14.28 -3.50
CA ARG A 126 0.04 -15.21 -4.18
C ARG A 126 0.50 -16.65 -4.00
N TYR A 127 1.78 -16.95 -4.19
CA TYR A 127 2.31 -18.30 -3.98
C TYR A 127 2.26 -18.76 -2.52
N GLU A 128 2.40 -17.86 -1.55
CA GLU A 128 2.21 -18.16 -0.13
C GLU A 128 0.76 -18.52 0.21
N LEU A 129 -0.21 -17.88 -0.47
CA LEU A 129 -1.64 -18.10 -0.25
C LEU A 129 -2.20 -19.32 -0.99
N ASP A 130 -1.67 -19.66 -2.17
CA ASP A 130 -2.08 -20.84 -2.95
C ASP A 130 -1.91 -22.16 -2.17
N LYS A 131 -1.07 -22.18 -1.13
CA LYS A 131 -0.78 -23.36 -0.30
C LYS A 131 -1.54 -23.41 1.03
N ARG A 132 -2.54 -22.55 1.25
CA ARG A 132 -3.26 -22.39 2.55
C ARG A 132 -4.74 -22.78 2.53
#